data_AF-A0A955RYQ3-F1
#
_entry.id   AF-A0A955RYQ3-F1
#
_cell.length_a   1.000
_cell.length_b   1.000
_cell.length_c   1.000
_cell.angle_alpha   90.00
_cell.angle_beta   90.00
_cell.angle_gamma   90.00
#
_symmetry.space_group_name_H-M   'P 1'
#
loop_
_entity.id
_entity.type
_entity.pdbx_description
1 polymer ?
#
loop_
_entity_poly.entity_id
_entity_poly.type
_entity_poly.pdbx_seq_one_letter_code
_entity_poly.pdbx_strand_id
1 'polypeptide(L)'
;MKYTILTIPLILFLVCPKAHGEVITFKDGRVVKQKILSQDNLFVTIEVNGYPRRYYRDLIESIAPDESQMEGVSAGKGNVLGFEASDFNYISQEKIDLIVKFLVSSGIKDTMEQNIEKVLVQVPKEQRGQFKQIFNVNEALKKVVTVYDTYFFEDELRQLNAFYESPVGKKFHETRPKIIQDAMKEMMDFMQEKMSASQMINP
;
A
#
# COMPACT_ATOMS: atom_id res chain seq x y z
N MET A 1 -37.92 22.10 64.59
CA MET A 1 -37.80 23.05 63.46
C MET A 1 -36.52 23.87 63.61
N LYS A 2 -35.44 23.52 62.90
CA LYS A 2 -34.29 24.39 62.60
C LYS A 2 -33.77 23.99 61.22
N TYR A 3 -33.65 24.96 60.32
CA TYR A 3 -33.38 24.76 58.89
C TYR A 3 -31.88 24.67 58.58
N THR A 4 -31.63 23.81 57.61
CA THR A 4 -30.43 23.49 56.83
C THR A 4 -29.77 24.70 56.17
N ILE A 5 -28.42 24.79 56.20
CA ILE A 5 -27.61 25.22 55.05
C ILE A 5 -26.33 24.37 55.06
N LEU A 6 -26.26 23.37 54.19
CA LEU A 6 -25.07 22.58 53.87
C LEU A 6 -24.54 23.10 52.54
N THR A 7 -23.40 23.80 52.57
CA THR A 7 -22.72 24.31 51.37
C THR A 7 -21.94 23.18 50.69
N ILE A 8 -22.41 22.76 49.51
CA ILE A 8 -21.73 21.80 48.63
C ILE A 8 -20.91 22.61 47.60
N PRO A 9 -19.60 22.33 47.41
CA PRO A 9 -18.81 23.02 46.41
C PRO A 9 -19.16 22.49 45.01
N LEU A 10 -19.59 23.41 44.15
CA LEU A 10 -19.83 23.20 42.73
C LEU A 10 -18.48 23.04 42.00
N ILE A 11 -17.96 21.82 41.95
CA ILE A 11 -16.86 21.45 41.06
C ILE A 11 -17.45 21.41 39.64
N LEU A 12 -17.17 22.46 38.88
CA LEU A 12 -17.48 22.56 37.46
C LEU A 12 -16.61 21.53 36.71
N PHE A 13 -17.12 20.30 36.59
CA PHE A 13 -16.57 19.30 35.68
C PHE A 13 -16.76 19.82 34.27
N LEU A 14 -15.68 20.30 33.68
CA LEU A 14 -15.57 20.64 32.27
C LEU A 14 -15.67 19.31 31.50
N VAL A 15 -16.89 18.88 31.19
CA VAL A 15 -17.16 17.69 30.38
C VAL A 15 -16.70 17.99 28.97
N CYS A 16 -15.47 17.58 28.66
CA CYS A 16 -14.96 17.54 27.30
C CYS A 16 -15.79 16.50 26.52
N PRO A 17 -16.43 16.84 25.38
CA PRO A 17 -17.12 15.86 24.57
C PRO A 17 -16.07 14.91 23.99
N LYS A 18 -15.97 13.71 24.56
CA LYS A 18 -15.20 12.63 23.94
C LYS A 18 -15.85 12.36 22.58
N ALA A 19 -15.11 12.61 21.50
CA ALA A 19 -15.46 12.17 20.17
C ALA A 19 -15.48 10.64 20.18
N HIS A 20 -16.67 10.04 20.15
CA HIS A 20 -16.81 8.59 20.07
C HIS A 20 -16.52 8.18 18.62
N GLY A 21 -15.68 7.17 18.43
CA GLY A 21 -15.52 6.53 17.11
C GLY A 21 -16.77 5.72 16.78
N GLU A 22 -17.09 5.57 15.50
CA GLU A 22 -18.17 4.70 15.04
C GLU A 22 -17.56 3.44 14.42
N VAL A 23 -18.12 2.29 14.76
CA VAL A 23 -17.81 0.96 14.27
C VAL A 23 -18.69 0.67 13.06
N ILE A 24 -18.11 0.64 11.87
CA ILE A 24 -18.76 0.28 10.61
C ILE A 24 -18.45 -1.17 10.31
N THR A 25 -19.47 -2.02 10.38
CA THR A 25 -19.39 -3.41 9.94
C THR A 25 -19.83 -3.47 8.48
N PHE A 26 -19.05 -4.14 7.65
CA PHE A 26 -19.33 -4.41 6.24
C PHE A 26 -19.88 -5.83 6.09
N LYS A 27 -20.65 -6.07 5.02
CA LYS A 27 -21.31 -7.37 4.77
C LYS A 27 -20.35 -8.53 4.54
N ASP A 28 -19.08 -8.24 4.27
CA ASP A 28 -18.00 -9.22 4.18
C ASP A 28 -17.34 -9.51 5.55
N GLY A 29 -17.91 -8.99 6.63
CA GLY A 29 -17.42 -9.14 8.00
C GLY A 29 -16.32 -8.16 8.39
N ARG A 30 -15.90 -7.22 7.51
CA ARG A 30 -14.92 -6.19 7.89
C ARG A 30 -15.51 -5.24 8.91
N VAL A 31 -14.67 -4.74 9.83
CA VAL A 31 -15.07 -3.76 10.85
C VAL A 31 -14.11 -2.58 10.82
N VAL A 32 -14.62 -1.36 10.62
CA VAL A 32 -13.84 -0.11 10.58
C VAL A 32 -14.29 0.81 11.70
N LYS A 33 -13.38 1.14 12.61
CA LYS A 33 -13.65 1.99 13.77
C LYS A 33 -13.16 3.41 13.52
N GLN A 34 -14.01 4.26 12.97
CA GLN A 34 -13.63 5.61 12.55
C GLN A 34 -14.80 6.58 12.67
N LYS A 35 -14.50 7.88 12.65
CA LYS A 35 -15.51 8.94 12.68
C LYS A 35 -16.21 9.04 11.32
N ILE A 36 -17.54 8.99 11.27
CA ILE A 36 -18.29 9.30 10.05
C ILE A 36 -18.27 10.82 9.84
N LEU A 37 -17.84 11.23 8.65
CA LEU A 37 -17.83 12.62 8.22
C LEU A 37 -19.15 13.01 7.54
N SER A 38 -19.73 12.10 6.74
CA SER A 38 -21.04 12.30 6.12
C SER A 38 -21.70 10.97 5.73
N GLN A 39 -23.03 10.94 5.68
CA GLN A 39 -23.80 9.78 5.24
C GLN A 39 -24.92 10.21 4.30
N ASP A 40 -24.87 9.71 3.07
CA ASP A 40 -25.89 9.91 2.03
C ASP A 40 -26.63 8.59 1.75
N ASN A 41 -27.57 8.61 0.79
CA ASN A 41 -28.27 7.40 0.34
C ASN A 41 -27.35 6.39 -0.35
N LEU A 42 -26.28 6.87 -1.01
CA LEU A 42 -25.37 6.02 -1.78
C LEU A 42 -24.05 5.75 -1.06
N PHE A 43 -23.56 6.70 -0.25
CA PHE A 43 -22.21 6.67 0.30
C PHE A 43 -22.18 6.96 1.79
N VAL A 44 -21.21 6.36 2.47
CA VAL A 44 -20.74 6.77 3.80
C VAL A 44 -19.32 7.28 3.65
N THR A 45 -19.09 8.53 4.04
CA THR A 45 -17.76 9.13 4.09
C THR A 45 -17.25 9.04 5.51
N ILE A 46 -16.11 8.41 5.73
CA ILE A 46 -15.44 8.35 7.03
C ILE A 46 -14.09 9.04 7.00
N GLU A 47 -13.68 9.56 8.14
CA GLU A 47 -12.35 10.10 8.34
C GLU A 47 -11.39 8.93 8.59
N VAL A 48 -10.47 8.69 7.67
CA VAL A 48 -9.38 7.73 7.88
C VAL A 48 -8.08 8.51 7.84
N ASN A 49 -7.45 8.67 9.00
CA ASN A 49 -6.19 9.39 9.17
C ASN A 49 -6.25 10.85 8.66
N GLY A 50 -7.33 11.58 8.98
CA GLY A 50 -7.50 13.00 8.62
C GLY A 50 -7.97 13.27 7.19
N TYR A 51 -8.25 12.22 6.40
CA TYR A 51 -8.76 12.35 5.03
C TYR A 51 -10.13 11.69 4.88
N PRO A 52 -11.07 12.31 4.13
CA PRO A 52 -12.36 11.71 3.83
C PRO A 52 -12.20 10.53 2.86
N ARG A 53 -12.69 9.34 3.25
CA ARG A 53 -12.82 8.17 2.38
C ARG A 53 -14.29 7.79 2.22
N ARG A 54 -14.72 7.54 0.98
CA ARG A 54 -16.10 7.16 0.64
C ARG A 54 -16.24 5.66 0.44
N TYR A 55 -17.26 5.09 1.07
CA TYR A 55 -17.69 3.70 0.94
C TYR A 55 -19.11 3.66 0.39
N TYR A 56 -19.42 2.68 -0.46
CA TYR A 56 -20.80 2.47 -0.90
C TYR A 56 -21.63 1.84 0.22
N ARG A 57 -22.86 2.33 0.39
CA ARG A 57 -23.75 1.91 1.48
C ARG A 57 -24.22 0.46 1.36
N ASP A 58 -24.28 -0.08 0.15
CA ASP A 58 -24.64 -1.47 -0.13
C ASP A 58 -23.59 -2.47 0.39
N LEU A 59 -22.35 -2.03 0.63
CA LEU A 59 -21.28 -2.82 1.24
C LEU A 59 -21.33 -2.82 2.77
N ILE A 60 -22.08 -1.91 3.38
CA ILE A 60 -22.16 -1.73 4.83
C ILE A 60 -23.30 -2.57 5.40
N GLU A 61 -22.99 -3.34 6.43
CA GLU A 61 -23.93 -4.17 7.20
C GLU A 61 -24.51 -3.40 8.39
N SER A 62 -23.67 -2.76 9.22
CA SER A 62 -24.13 -2.00 10.39
C SER A 62 -23.17 -0.88 10.79
N ILE A 63 -23.67 0.09 11.56
CA ILE A 63 -22.89 1.20 12.13
C ILE A 63 -23.27 1.30 13.62
N ALA A 64 -22.29 1.23 14.53
CA ALA A 64 -22.49 1.24 15.99
C ALA A 64 -21.45 2.13 16.72
N PRO A 65 -21.67 2.59 17.96
CA PRO A 65 -20.67 3.33 18.73
C PRO A 65 -19.49 2.44 19.18
N ASP A 66 -18.25 2.95 19.16
CA ASP A 66 -17.06 2.21 19.61
C ASP A 66 -16.86 2.32 21.13
N GLU A 67 -16.98 1.19 21.84
CA GLU A 67 -16.85 1.10 23.30
C GLU A 67 -15.50 0.56 23.80
N SER A 68 -14.49 0.37 22.93
CA SER A 68 -13.24 -0.33 23.33
C SER A 68 -11.96 0.44 22.96
N GLN A 69 -11.11 0.69 23.97
CA GLN A 69 -9.79 1.29 23.82
C GLN A 69 -8.81 0.33 23.13
N MET A 70 -7.96 0.87 22.25
CA MET A 70 -6.95 0.11 21.50
C MET A 70 -5.79 -0.34 22.39
N GLU A 71 -5.57 -1.65 22.49
CA GLU A 71 -4.33 -2.25 22.98
C GLU A 71 -3.31 -2.39 21.84
N GLY A 72 -2.06 -2.00 22.10
CA GLY A 72 -0.97 -1.97 21.13
C GLY A 72 -0.33 -3.34 20.88
N VAL A 73 0.23 -3.52 19.67
CA VAL A 73 0.94 -4.74 19.28
C VAL A 73 2.35 -4.43 18.77
N SER A 74 3.31 -4.98 19.53
CA SER A 74 4.66 -5.51 19.23
C SER A 74 5.48 -4.98 18.04
N ALA A 75 6.68 -4.48 18.37
CA ALA A 75 7.79 -4.25 17.45
C ALA A 75 8.28 -5.56 16.79
N GLY A 76 8.26 -5.62 15.46
CA GLY A 76 8.80 -6.70 14.64
C GLY A 76 10.24 -6.41 14.17
N LYS A 77 11.02 -7.47 13.94
CA LYS A 77 12.36 -7.43 13.33
C LYS A 77 12.35 -6.57 12.06
N GLY A 78 13.26 -5.59 11.98
CA GLY A 78 13.36 -4.65 10.85
C GLY A 78 13.46 -5.34 9.49
N ASN A 79 12.82 -4.73 8.48
CA ASN A 79 12.82 -5.23 7.12
C ASN A 79 14.19 -5.08 6.42
N VAL A 80 14.34 -5.77 5.28
CA VAL A 80 15.58 -5.84 4.50
C VAL A 80 16.05 -4.47 3.97
N LEU A 81 15.15 -3.48 3.89
CA LEU A 81 15.47 -2.12 3.46
C LEU A 81 15.70 -1.15 4.63
N GLY A 82 15.56 -1.60 5.87
CA GLY A 82 15.72 -0.77 7.08
C GLY A 82 14.72 0.39 7.14
N PHE A 83 13.55 0.22 6.54
CA PHE A 83 12.49 1.22 6.52
C PHE A 83 11.67 1.14 7.80
N GLU A 84 11.57 2.24 8.52
CA GLU A 84 10.85 2.29 9.79
C GLU A 84 9.53 3.05 9.62
N ALA A 85 8.55 2.81 10.48
CA ALA A 85 7.26 3.50 10.46
C ALA A 85 7.44 5.03 10.52
N SER A 86 8.48 5.53 11.19
CA SER A 86 8.82 6.95 11.22
C SER A 86 9.21 7.55 9.87
N ASP A 87 9.60 6.73 8.88
CA ASP A 87 9.90 7.17 7.53
C ASP A 87 8.64 7.51 6.71
N PHE A 88 7.46 7.10 7.19
CA PHE A 88 6.21 7.21 6.45
C PHE A 88 5.11 7.83 7.30
N ASN A 89 4.27 8.63 6.64
CA ASN A 89 3.10 9.19 7.28
C ASN A 89 1.99 8.13 7.33
N TYR A 90 1.70 7.59 8.52
CA TYR A 90 0.52 6.77 8.82
C TYR A 90 0.48 5.37 8.18
N ILE A 91 1.65 4.76 7.92
CA ILE A 91 1.76 3.36 7.50
C ILE A 91 2.25 2.52 8.69
N SER A 92 1.58 1.41 9.00
CA SER A 92 2.02 0.48 10.05
C SER A 92 3.36 -0.15 9.69
N GLN A 93 4.19 -0.47 10.70
CA GLN A 93 5.45 -1.18 10.46
C GLN A 93 5.21 -2.51 9.74
N GLU A 94 4.17 -3.23 10.12
CA GLU A 94 3.80 -4.49 9.50
C GLU A 94 3.49 -4.34 8.00
N LYS A 95 2.72 -3.32 7.61
CA LYS A 95 2.43 -3.07 6.20
C LYS A 95 3.68 -2.65 5.44
N ILE A 96 4.56 -1.85 6.04
CA ILE A 96 5.86 -1.52 5.45
C ILE A 96 6.66 -2.80 5.19
N ASP A 97 6.77 -3.68 6.17
CA ASP A 97 7.51 -4.93 6.05
C ASP A 97 6.93 -5.83 4.95
N LEU A 98 5.60 -5.92 4.85
CA LEU A 98 4.91 -6.66 3.79
C LEU A 98 5.16 -6.08 2.40
N ILE A 99 5.11 -4.76 2.25
CA ILE A 99 5.40 -4.09 0.98
C ILE A 99 6.86 -4.26 0.61
N VAL A 100 7.79 -4.01 1.54
CA VAL A 100 9.23 -4.17 1.32
C VAL A 100 9.55 -5.59 0.89
N LYS A 101 8.99 -6.59 1.58
CA LYS A 101 9.13 -8.00 1.20
C LYS A 101 8.67 -8.24 -0.24
N PHE A 102 7.50 -7.70 -0.60
CA PHE A 102 6.96 -7.83 -1.95
C PHE A 102 7.86 -7.18 -3.02
N LEU A 103 8.37 -5.98 -2.77
CA LEU A 103 9.24 -5.27 -3.71
C LEU A 103 10.53 -6.05 -4.00
N VAL A 104 11.05 -6.75 -3.00
CA VAL A 104 12.23 -7.62 -3.13
C VAL A 104 11.85 -8.92 -3.86
N SER A 105 10.84 -9.65 -3.39
CA SER A 105 10.51 -10.98 -3.94
C SER A 105 9.95 -10.93 -5.36
N SER A 106 9.33 -9.82 -5.76
CA SER A 106 8.83 -9.62 -7.13
C SER A 106 9.92 -9.15 -8.11
N GLY A 107 11.10 -8.78 -7.61
CA GLY A 107 12.23 -8.24 -8.38
C GLY A 107 12.05 -6.79 -8.84
N ILE A 108 11.08 -6.06 -8.30
CA ILE A 108 10.91 -4.62 -8.57
C ILE A 108 12.14 -3.84 -8.10
N LYS A 109 12.65 -4.14 -6.91
CA LYS A 109 13.88 -3.55 -6.38
C LYS A 109 15.05 -3.76 -7.35
N ASP A 110 15.29 -5.00 -7.74
CA ASP A 110 16.43 -5.36 -8.59
C ASP A 110 16.31 -4.72 -9.97
N THR A 111 15.10 -4.68 -10.54
CA THR A 111 14.84 -4.00 -11.81
C THR A 111 15.16 -2.51 -11.72
N MET A 112 14.80 -1.86 -10.61
CA MET A 112 15.10 -0.45 -10.39
C MET A 112 16.61 -0.21 -10.27
N GLU A 113 17.31 -1.02 -9.49
CA GLU A 113 18.78 -0.95 -9.34
C GLU A 113 19.49 -1.16 -10.69
N GLN A 114 19.08 -2.16 -11.47
CA GLN A 114 19.64 -2.41 -12.80
C GLN A 114 19.40 -1.26 -13.77
N ASN A 115 18.22 -0.65 -13.74
CA ASN A 115 17.91 0.49 -14.60
C ASN A 115 18.75 1.73 -14.22
N ILE A 116 18.95 1.98 -12.94
CA ILE A 116 19.82 3.06 -12.47
C ILE A 116 21.28 2.80 -12.83
N GLU A 117 21.76 1.56 -12.69
CA GLU A 117 23.13 1.19 -13.08
C GLU A 117 23.36 1.38 -14.58
N LYS A 118 22.39 0.99 -15.43
CA LYS A 118 22.45 1.24 -16.89
C LYS A 118 22.58 2.72 -17.23
N VAL A 119 21.95 3.60 -16.47
CA VAL A 119 22.09 5.05 -16.64
C VAL A 119 23.46 5.51 -16.13
N LEU A 120 23.90 5.04 -14.97
CA LEU A 120 25.18 5.43 -14.36
C LEU A 120 26.40 5.08 -15.22
N VAL A 121 26.36 3.96 -15.95
CA VAL A 121 27.45 3.60 -16.88
C VAL A 121 27.63 4.63 -17.99
N GLN A 122 26.55 5.29 -18.41
CA GLN A 122 26.55 6.33 -19.45
C GLN A 122 27.02 7.69 -18.93
N VAL A 123 27.03 7.89 -17.60
CA VAL A 123 27.49 9.13 -16.97
C VAL A 123 29.03 9.17 -16.94
N PRO A 124 29.68 10.30 -17.30
CA PRO A 124 31.11 10.48 -17.16
C PRO A 124 31.59 10.16 -15.74
N LYS A 125 32.75 9.50 -15.62
CA LYS A 125 33.21 8.91 -14.35
C LYS A 125 33.29 9.95 -13.23
N GLU A 126 33.64 11.18 -13.57
CA GLU A 126 33.80 12.33 -12.69
C GLU A 126 32.45 12.80 -12.11
N GLN A 127 31.34 12.54 -12.82
CA GLN A 127 29.99 12.96 -12.46
C GLN A 127 29.19 11.84 -11.77
N ARG A 128 29.64 10.58 -11.85
CA ARG A 128 28.93 9.41 -11.28
C ARG A 128 28.65 9.54 -9.78
N GLY A 129 29.56 10.13 -9.01
CA GLY A 129 29.36 10.35 -7.58
C GLY A 129 28.18 11.28 -7.28
N GLN A 130 28.09 12.40 -8.00
CA GLN A 130 26.97 13.34 -7.88
C GLN A 130 25.67 12.70 -8.39
N PHE A 131 25.74 11.94 -9.48
CA PHE A 131 24.58 11.27 -10.05
C PHE A 131 23.99 10.21 -9.12
N LYS A 132 24.83 9.45 -8.40
CA LYS A 132 24.39 8.49 -7.36
C LYS A 132 23.69 9.16 -6.18
N GLN A 133 24.12 10.37 -5.80
CA GLN A 133 23.46 11.13 -4.74
C GLN A 133 22.08 11.63 -5.17
N ILE A 134 21.94 12.06 -6.43
CA ILE A 134 20.66 12.50 -6.99
C ILE A 134 19.70 11.32 -7.18
N PHE A 135 20.19 10.18 -7.68
CA PHE A 135 19.42 8.96 -7.89
C PHE A 135 19.55 7.99 -6.71
N ASN A 136 19.09 8.44 -5.54
CA ASN A 136 19.03 7.59 -4.35
C ASN A 136 17.93 6.53 -4.48
N VAL A 137 18.33 5.27 -4.70
CA VAL A 137 17.40 4.13 -4.85
C VAL A 137 16.47 3.98 -3.65
N ASN A 138 16.97 4.23 -2.43
CA ASN A 138 16.15 4.09 -1.23
C ASN A 138 15.05 5.16 -1.16
N GLU A 139 15.32 6.39 -1.60
CA GLU A 139 14.29 7.43 -1.70
C GLU A 139 13.24 7.10 -2.75
N ALA A 140 13.65 6.54 -3.88
CA ALA A 140 12.73 6.05 -4.90
C ALA A 140 11.85 4.91 -4.35
N LEU A 141 12.44 3.94 -3.66
CA LEU A 141 11.72 2.83 -3.03
C LEU A 141 10.74 3.32 -1.95
N LYS A 142 11.08 4.34 -1.16
CA LYS A 142 10.11 4.96 -0.21
C LYS A 142 8.87 5.47 -0.93
N LYS A 143 9.02 6.15 -2.07
CA LYS A 143 7.88 6.60 -2.89
C LYS A 143 7.06 5.42 -3.40
N VAL A 144 7.72 4.34 -3.83
CA VAL A 144 7.03 3.11 -4.25
C VAL A 144 6.25 2.49 -3.09
N VAL A 145 6.80 2.46 -1.87
CA VAL A 145 6.08 1.96 -0.69
C VAL A 145 4.75 2.71 -0.48
N THR A 146 4.75 4.03 -0.56
CA THR A 146 3.52 4.85 -0.46
C THR A 146 2.50 4.52 -1.56
N VAL A 147 2.96 4.22 -2.78
CA VAL A 147 2.07 3.79 -3.87
C VAL A 147 1.42 2.45 -3.52
N TYR A 148 2.18 1.46 -3.08
CA TYR A 148 1.61 0.15 -2.72
C TYR A 148 0.67 0.23 -1.51
N ASP A 149 0.97 1.08 -0.52
CA ASP A 149 0.07 1.33 0.61
C ASP A 149 -1.31 1.85 0.16
N THR A 150 -1.34 2.66 -0.91
CA THR A 150 -2.58 3.22 -1.46
C THR A 150 -3.48 2.15 -2.07
N TYR A 151 -2.91 1.14 -2.72
CA TYR A 151 -3.65 0.20 -3.55
C TYR A 151 -3.86 -1.18 -2.95
N PHE A 152 -3.05 -1.58 -1.96
CA PHE A 152 -3.10 -2.93 -1.39
C PHE A 152 -3.34 -2.90 0.11
N PHE A 153 -4.18 -3.83 0.56
CA PHE A 153 -4.34 -4.18 1.96
C PHE A 153 -3.26 -5.17 2.43
N GLU A 154 -3.04 -5.27 3.73
CA GLU A 154 -2.03 -6.17 4.30
C GLU A 154 -2.26 -7.64 3.91
N ASP A 155 -3.52 -8.12 3.91
CA ASP A 155 -3.83 -9.50 3.54
C ASP A 155 -3.60 -9.80 2.06
N GLU A 156 -3.80 -8.81 1.19
CA GLU A 156 -3.48 -8.93 -0.25
C GLU A 156 -1.97 -9.00 -0.44
N LEU A 157 -1.21 -8.17 0.28
CA LEU A 157 0.25 -8.20 0.29
C LEU A 157 0.78 -9.53 0.84
N ARG A 158 0.17 -10.11 1.87
CA ARG A 158 0.51 -11.45 2.37
C ARG A 158 0.28 -12.51 1.30
N GLN A 159 -0.84 -12.48 0.59
CA GLN A 159 -1.14 -13.42 -0.49
C GLN A 159 -0.17 -13.28 -1.66
N LEU A 160 0.14 -12.04 -2.06
CA LEU A 160 1.15 -11.77 -3.09
C LEU A 160 2.54 -12.29 -2.68
N ASN A 161 2.95 -11.99 -1.45
CA ASN A 161 4.21 -12.50 -0.90
C ASN A 161 4.23 -14.04 -0.90
N ALA A 162 3.16 -14.70 -0.44
CA ALA A 162 3.06 -16.15 -0.45
C ALA A 162 3.16 -16.74 -1.87
N PHE A 163 2.54 -16.09 -2.86
CA PHE A 163 2.68 -16.48 -4.26
C PHE A 163 4.14 -16.40 -4.71
N TYR A 164 4.82 -15.26 -4.56
CA TYR A 164 6.22 -15.09 -5.00
C TYR A 164 7.22 -15.95 -4.22
N GLU A 165 6.88 -16.40 -3.00
CA GLU A 165 7.68 -17.36 -2.24
C GLU A 165 7.47 -18.82 -2.65
N SER A 166 6.35 -19.13 -3.28
CA SER A 166 6.03 -20.49 -3.73
C SER A 166 6.95 -20.98 -4.86
N PRO A 167 7.12 -22.31 -5.04
CA PRO A 167 7.91 -22.84 -6.15
C PRO A 167 7.41 -22.37 -7.53
N VAL A 168 6.09 -22.25 -7.70
CA VAL A 168 5.49 -21.76 -8.95
C VAL A 168 5.73 -20.27 -9.14
N GLY A 169 5.64 -19.46 -8.09
CA GLY A 169 5.91 -18.02 -8.17
C GLY A 169 7.37 -17.70 -8.48
N LYS A 170 8.31 -18.44 -7.86
CA LYS A 170 9.74 -18.33 -8.20
C LYS A 170 10.00 -18.70 -9.66
N LYS A 171 9.48 -19.85 -10.11
CA LYS A 171 9.57 -20.25 -11.51
C LYS A 171 8.96 -19.21 -12.44
N PHE A 172 7.79 -18.66 -12.09
CA PHE A 172 7.14 -17.61 -12.86
C PHE A 172 8.03 -16.37 -12.96
N HIS A 173 8.59 -15.89 -11.85
CA HIS A 173 9.49 -14.76 -11.82
C HIS A 173 10.71 -14.96 -12.74
N GLU A 174 11.39 -16.10 -12.62
CA GLU A 174 12.58 -16.43 -13.42
C GLU A 174 12.27 -16.64 -14.90
N THR A 175 11.13 -17.25 -15.21
CA THR A 175 10.79 -17.68 -16.59
C THR A 175 10.05 -16.60 -17.37
N ARG A 176 9.36 -15.66 -16.69
CA ARG A 176 8.54 -14.63 -17.34
C ARG A 176 9.30 -13.79 -18.38
N PRO A 177 10.54 -13.31 -18.16
CA PRO A 177 11.28 -12.57 -19.18
C PRO A 177 11.48 -13.39 -20.46
N LYS A 178 11.77 -14.69 -20.34
CA LYS A 178 11.93 -15.60 -21.47
C LYS A 178 10.61 -15.81 -22.21
N ILE A 179 9.50 -16.00 -21.49
CA ILE A 179 8.17 -16.11 -22.11
C ILE A 179 7.83 -14.87 -22.93
N ILE A 180 8.10 -13.68 -22.39
CA ILE A 180 7.86 -12.41 -23.10
C ILE A 180 8.74 -12.34 -24.36
N GLN A 181 10.02 -12.68 -24.24
CA GLN A 181 10.95 -12.69 -25.37
C GLN A 181 10.52 -13.66 -26.47
N ASP A 182 10.19 -14.90 -26.10
CA ASP A 182 9.76 -15.94 -27.05
C ASP A 182 8.44 -15.52 -27.72
N ALA A 183 7.46 -14.98 -26.97
CA ALA A 183 6.20 -14.50 -27.51
C ALA A 183 6.39 -13.32 -28.50
N MET A 184 7.28 -12.38 -28.19
CA MET A 184 7.60 -11.28 -29.10
C MET A 184 8.26 -11.79 -30.39
N LYS A 185 9.14 -12.79 -30.28
CA LYS A 185 9.78 -13.41 -31.45
C LYS A 185 8.75 -14.07 -32.36
N GLU A 186 7.86 -14.89 -31.82
CA GLU A 186 6.81 -15.57 -32.60
C GLU A 186 5.91 -14.54 -33.32
N MET A 187 5.56 -13.44 -32.65
CA MET A 187 4.78 -12.36 -33.26
C MET A 187 5.53 -11.69 -34.42
N MET A 188 6.84 -11.46 -34.28
CA MET A 188 7.67 -10.91 -35.35
C MET A 188 7.78 -11.86 -36.55
N ASP A 189 8.01 -13.16 -36.29
CA ASP A 189 8.09 -14.18 -37.34
C ASP A 189 6.77 -14.26 -38.12
N PHE A 190 5.63 -14.24 -37.41
CA PHE A 190 4.30 -14.20 -38.03
C PHE A 190 4.10 -12.96 -38.92
N MET A 191 4.47 -11.78 -38.42
CA MET A 191 4.37 -10.54 -39.21
C MET A 191 5.26 -10.60 -40.46
N GLN A 192 6.47 -11.12 -40.34
CA GLN A 192 7.40 -11.27 -41.45
C GLN A 192 6.84 -12.21 -42.53
N GLU A 193 6.28 -13.35 -42.14
CA GLU A 193 5.63 -14.29 -43.06
C GLU A 193 4.50 -13.61 -43.86
N LYS A 194 3.62 -12.84 -43.19
CA LYS A 194 2.50 -12.16 -43.86
C LYS A 194 2.96 -11.02 -44.77
N MET A 195 4.02 -10.29 -44.40
CA MET A 195 4.59 -9.25 -45.25
C MET A 195 5.22 -9.84 -46.52
N SER A 196 6.00 -10.92 -46.39
CA SER A 196 6.62 -11.60 -47.54
C SER A 196 5.56 -12.22 -48.47
N ALA A 197 4.51 -12.82 -47.92
CA ALA A 197 3.41 -13.34 -48.73
C ALA A 197 2.66 -12.23 -49.49
N SER A 198 2.47 -11.07 -48.89
CA SER A 198 1.79 -9.93 -49.53
C SER A 198 2.59 -9.35 -50.70
N GLN A 199 3.93 -9.33 -50.60
CA GLN A 199 4.81 -8.92 -51.70
C GLN A 199 4.76 -9.87 -52.90
N MET A 200 4.42 -11.14 -52.69
CA MET A 200 4.26 -12.11 -53.78
C MET A 200 2.90 -12.03 -54.50
N ILE A 201 1.90 -11.37 -53.90
CA ILE A 201 0.55 -11.24 -54.47
C ILE A 201 0.40 -9.95 -55.32
N ASN A 202 1.28 -8.96 -55.14
CA ASN A 202 1.33 -7.72 -55.93
C ASN A 202 2.74 -7.54 -56.59
N PRO A 203 3.08 -8.32 -57.63
CA PRO A 203 4.31 -8.14 -58.38
C PRO A 203 4.32 -6.89 -59.27
#